data_AF-A0AB39VJC6-F1
#
_entry.id   AF-A0AB39VJC6-F1
#
_cell.length_a   1.000
_cell.length_b   1.000
_cell.length_c   1.000
_cell.angle_alpha   90.00
_cell.angle_beta   90.00
_cell.angle_gamma   90.00
#
_symmetry.space_group_name_H-M   'P 1'
#
loop_
_entity.id
_entity.type
_entity.pdbx_description
1 polymer ?
#
loop_
_entity_poly.entity_id
_entity_poly.type
_entity_poly.pdbx_seq_one_letter_code
_entity_poly.pdbx_strand_id
1 'polypeptide(L)'
;MKKNNKEYWEKRQLAREELSFNKGTKAYEEYVKILSKSKKEIENKIAQLYAKYQQEVTKLGIDKIQANKLLRGTEYKEWRYDIGKYVEEIEKLKKSNPVEFRKMSVELETLAYRSRISRLDSLKAGVDYELIQAGEKIKGKVTDTLADVYENTYTSFVEDLNFKKGVISSSTIKMALEQEWSGANYSSRIWSNIDNLAKAIKNEVIVGLNKGINYRTMSQNIAKKFDTSYKNAERLVRTETAHIQNQATLMGYKDSGVVKYEFLAVLDSRTSHICASLNGEIFKTENAMEGENYPPMHPRCRSTTVPYEYSDVFSDEPEKEELKNDDNEGTINNNGTVFVEGGRYRNIGNINATEYKDEPLELLRKYEQKIVKKSKENALVIAKNGDIYILKGDENSIPSHKMTKINFEDALYTHNHPKNSNHEWGFSNDDFSSFTNLKLKYLAAIDEKYIHELSKDMFEMKNILSELNKSPDKMTYERWIVINQYKKAKEKGLRYKRNEINKR
;
A
#
# COMPACT_ATOMS: atom_id res chain seq x y z
N MET A 1 30.10 31.36 8.17
CA MET A 1 29.78 31.49 9.61
C MET A 1 28.52 30.75 10.08
N LYS A 2 27.46 30.51 9.27
CA LYS A 2 26.23 29.82 9.74
C LYS A 2 26.36 28.29 9.94
N LYS A 3 27.23 27.59 9.18
CA LYS A 3 27.33 26.12 9.20
C LYS A 3 27.77 25.53 10.55
N ASN A 4 28.51 26.29 11.39
CA ASN A 4 29.16 25.77 12.60
C ASN A 4 28.56 26.33 13.92
N ASN A 5 27.34 26.89 13.90
CA ASN A 5 26.69 27.40 15.12
C ASN A 5 25.60 26.41 15.59
N LYS A 6 25.88 25.68 16.66
CA LYS A 6 24.99 24.67 17.26
C LYS A 6 23.66 25.28 17.74
N GLU A 7 23.71 26.37 18.52
CA GLU A 7 22.52 27.02 19.09
C GLU A 7 21.57 27.53 18.00
N TYR A 8 22.12 28.03 16.89
CA TYR A 8 21.35 28.41 15.71
C TYR A 8 20.57 27.21 15.15
N TRP A 9 21.26 26.08 14.91
CA TRP A 9 20.64 24.89 14.34
C TRP A 9 19.61 24.25 15.25
N GLU A 10 19.86 24.19 16.56
CA GLU A 10 18.90 23.71 17.54
C GLU A 10 17.62 24.54 17.50
N LYS A 11 17.73 25.87 17.55
CA LYS A 11 16.58 26.77 17.48
C LYS A 11 15.78 26.62 16.19
N ARG A 12 16.47 26.49 15.04
CA ARG A 12 15.81 26.32 13.73
C ARG A 12 15.11 24.97 13.62
N GLN A 13 15.75 23.90 14.09
CA GLN A 13 15.16 22.58 13.99
C GLN A 13 13.98 22.39 14.96
N LEU A 14 14.06 22.93 16.18
CA LEU A 14 12.93 22.93 17.11
C LEU A 14 11.74 23.72 16.56
N ALA A 15 11.97 24.85 15.87
CA ALA A 15 10.90 25.59 15.21
C ALA A 15 10.24 24.79 14.06
N ARG A 16 11.01 24.00 13.31
CA ARG A 16 10.47 23.08 12.28
C ARG A 16 9.65 21.94 12.89
N GLU A 17 10.11 21.39 14.01
CA GLU A 17 9.37 20.36 14.76
C GLU A 17 8.04 20.92 15.27
N GLU A 18 8.05 22.10 15.88
CA GLU A 18 6.83 22.74 16.40
C GLU A 18 5.84 23.06 15.27
N LEU A 19 6.31 23.58 14.14
CA LEU A 19 5.47 23.81 12.96
C LEU A 19 4.86 22.51 12.45
N SER A 20 5.65 21.45 12.33
CA SER A 20 5.20 20.13 11.87
C SER A 20 4.18 19.54 12.85
N PHE A 21 4.46 19.62 14.16
CA PHE A 21 3.56 19.21 15.23
C PHE A 21 2.19 19.92 15.15
N ASN A 22 2.18 21.22 14.92
CA ASN A 22 0.96 22.02 14.79
C ASN A 22 0.16 21.64 13.55
N LYS A 23 0.83 21.37 12.42
CA LYS A 23 0.18 20.88 11.19
C LYS A 23 -0.44 19.49 11.42
N GLY A 24 0.30 18.57 12.03
CA GLY A 24 -0.20 17.25 12.41
C GLY A 24 -1.40 17.31 13.37
N THR A 25 -1.37 18.24 14.33
CA THR A 25 -2.50 18.45 15.26
C THR A 25 -3.77 18.87 14.53
N LYS A 26 -3.69 19.82 13.59
CA LYS A 26 -4.84 20.22 12.75
C LYS A 26 -5.37 19.07 11.89
N ALA A 27 -4.48 18.26 11.33
CA ALA A 27 -4.89 17.08 10.55
C ALA A 27 -5.61 16.04 11.42
N TYR A 28 -5.15 15.83 12.65
CA TYR A 28 -5.82 14.97 13.63
C TYR A 28 -7.22 15.51 14.00
N GLU A 29 -7.37 16.81 14.22
CA GLU A 29 -8.68 17.43 14.50
C GLU A 29 -9.68 17.20 13.36
N GLU A 30 -9.25 17.40 12.11
CA GLU A 30 -10.07 17.11 10.93
C GLU A 30 -10.36 15.60 10.77
N TYR A 31 -9.40 14.72 11.07
CA TYR A 31 -9.62 13.28 11.12
C TYR A 31 -10.76 12.95 12.11
N VAL A 32 -10.67 13.42 13.35
CA VAL A 32 -11.69 13.17 14.38
C VAL A 32 -13.05 13.72 13.96
N LYS A 33 -13.09 14.90 13.34
CA LYS A 33 -14.33 15.50 12.83
C LYS A 33 -14.97 14.65 11.73
N ILE A 34 -14.19 14.12 10.80
CA ILE A 34 -14.67 13.20 9.75
C ILE A 34 -15.25 11.93 10.37
N LEU A 35 -14.51 11.27 11.26
CA LEU A 35 -15.00 10.06 11.93
C LEU A 35 -16.22 10.33 12.82
N SER A 36 -16.29 11.47 13.49
CA SER A 36 -17.43 11.86 14.32
C SER A 36 -18.70 12.05 13.50
N LYS A 37 -18.57 12.52 12.24
CA LYS A 37 -19.70 12.58 11.31
C LYS A 37 -20.16 11.16 10.93
N SER A 38 -19.24 10.29 10.53
CA SER A 38 -19.57 8.89 10.20
C SER A 38 -20.15 8.12 11.40
N LYS A 39 -19.69 8.41 12.63
CA LYS A 39 -20.27 7.87 13.87
C LYS A 39 -21.75 8.18 13.95
N LYS A 40 -22.16 9.44 13.76
CA LYS A 40 -23.56 9.86 13.82
C LYS A 40 -24.40 9.14 12.76
N GLU A 41 -23.90 9.03 11.52
CA GLU A 41 -24.60 8.32 10.45
C GLU A 41 -24.77 6.83 10.74
N ILE A 42 -23.73 6.18 11.28
CA ILE A 42 -23.77 4.77 11.67
C ILE A 42 -24.73 4.56 12.83
N GLU A 43 -24.68 5.40 13.87
CA GLU A 43 -25.62 5.35 15.00
C GLU A 43 -27.07 5.52 14.52
N ASN A 44 -27.33 6.43 13.58
CA ASN A 44 -28.64 6.62 12.97
C ASN A 44 -29.12 5.38 12.21
N LYS A 45 -28.28 4.75 11.38
CA LYS A 45 -28.64 3.51 10.65
C LYS A 45 -28.95 2.35 11.61
N ILE A 46 -28.17 2.24 12.69
CA ILE A 46 -28.38 1.24 13.73
C ILE A 46 -29.67 1.51 14.50
N ALA A 47 -29.95 2.77 14.86
CA ALA A 47 -31.19 3.18 15.51
C ALA A 47 -32.41 2.82 14.65
N GLN A 48 -32.36 3.10 13.34
CA GLN A 48 -33.42 2.76 12.40
C GLN A 48 -33.66 1.25 12.30
N LEU A 49 -32.58 0.44 12.29
CA LEU A 49 -32.70 -1.02 12.29
C LEU A 49 -33.42 -1.50 13.57
N TYR A 50 -33.03 -0.97 14.73
CA TYR A 50 -33.63 -1.32 16.02
C TYR A 50 -35.08 -0.86 16.15
N ALA A 51 -35.41 0.34 15.68
CA ALA A 51 -36.79 0.84 15.68
C ALA A 51 -37.71 -0.05 14.83
N LYS A 52 -37.27 -0.42 13.62
CA LYS A 52 -38.00 -1.36 12.75
C LYS A 52 -38.14 -2.74 13.39
N TYR A 53 -37.07 -3.27 13.98
CA TYR A 53 -37.08 -4.53 14.72
C TYR A 53 -38.13 -4.51 15.83
N GLN A 54 -38.13 -3.46 16.65
CA GLN A 54 -39.02 -3.33 17.80
C GLN A 54 -40.48 -3.11 17.40
N GLN A 55 -40.75 -2.33 16.35
CA GLN A 55 -42.09 -2.21 15.77
C GLN A 55 -42.64 -3.56 15.29
N GLU A 56 -41.81 -4.37 14.62
CA GLU A 56 -42.25 -5.68 14.16
C GLU A 56 -42.47 -6.64 15.33
N VAL A 57 -41.60 -6.67 16.36
CA VAL A 57 -41.86 -7.48 17.57
C VAL A 57 -43.19 -7.10 18.24
N THR A 58 -43.49 -5.81 18.36
CA THR A 58 -44.76 -5.35 18.93
C THR A 58 -45.97 -5.75 18.08
N LYS A 59 -45.88 -5.67 16.75
CA LYS A 59 -46.97 -6.07 15.84
C LYS A 59 -47.34 -7.55 15.98
N LEU A 60 -46.37 -8.40 16.28
CA LEU A 60 -46.56 -9.84 16.34
C LEU A 60 -47.07 -10.34 17.70
N GLY A 61 -47.07 -9.48 18.73
CA GLY A 61 -47.51 -9.86 20.08
C GLY A 61 -46.62 -10.91 20.77
N ILE A 62 -45.39 -11.10 20.29
CA ILE A 62 -44.46 -12.13 20.76
C ILE A 62 -43.55 -11.55 21.87
N ASP A 63 -43.35 -12.31 22.96
CA ASP A 63 -42.41 -11.96 24.02
C ASP A 63 -40.95 -11.87 23.48
N LYS A 64 -40.14 -10.95 24.03
CA LYS A 64 -38.75 -10.70 23.62
C LYS A 64 -37.89 -11.96 23.65
N ILE A 65 -38.16 -12.88 24.57
CA ILE A 65 -37.41 -14.14 24.72
C ILE A 65 -37.78 -15.11 23.59
N GLN A 66 -39.06 -15.19 23.20
CA GLN A 66 -39.51 -16.00 22.06
C GLN A 66 -38.98 -15.44 20.74
N ALA A 67 -38.98 -14.12 20.55
CA ALA A 67 -38.38 -13.46 19.39
C ALA A 67 -36.88 -13.79 19.22
N ASN A 68 -36.10 -13.84 20.31
CA ASN A 68 -34.68 -14.21 20.28
C ASN A 68 -34.44 -15.71 20.03
N LYS A 69 -35.38 -16.59 20.41
CA LYS A 69 -35.27 -18.05 20.22
C LYS A 69 -35.56 -18.45 18.77
N LEU A 70 -36.53 -17.77 18.12
CA LEU A 70 -36.89 -17.97 16.71
C LEU A 70 -35.73 -17.66 15.75
N LEU A 71 -34.84 -16.73 16.10
CA LEU A 71 -33.65 -16.39 15.31
C LEU A 71 -32.56 -17.49 15.28
N ARG A 72 -32.58 -18.44 16.23
CA ARG A 72 -31.44 -19.34 16.51
C ARG A 72 -31.66 -20.82 16.16
N GLY A 73 -32.89 -21.28 15.91
CA GLY A 73 -33.20 -22.70 15.66
C GLY A 73 -32.83 -23.20 14.25
N THR A 74 -32.42 -24.48 14.14
CA THR A 74 -32.12 -25.18 12.86
C THR A 74 -33.35 -25.68 12.12
N GLU A 75 -34.49 -25.77 12.80
CA GLU A 75 -35.77 -26.32 12.31
C GLU A 75 -36.43 -25.50 11.18
N TYR A 76 -35.93 -24.28 10.93
CA TYR A 76 -36.52 -23.30 10.00
C TYR A 76 -35.47 -22.69 9.06
N LYS A 77 -34.61 -23.52 8.47
CA LYS A 77 -33.58 -23.10 7.49
C LYS A 77 -34.07 -23.13 6.04
N GLU A 78 -35.07 -23.94 5.75
CA GLU A 78 -35.58 -24.17 4.40
C GLU A 78 -37.05 -23.79 4.34
N TRP A 79 -37.42 -23.09 3.26
CA TRP A 79 -38.81 -22.75 3.00
C TRP A 79 -39.57 -24.03 2.64
N ARG A 80 -40.62 -24.38 3.39
CA ARG A 80 -41.48 -25.52 3.02
C ARG A 80 -42.31 -25.23 1.78
N TYR A 81 -42.66 -23.96 1.58
CA TYR A 81 -43.45 -23.43 0.46
C TYR A 81 -42.94 -22.04 0.02
N ASP A 82 -43.36 -21.56 -1.15
CA ASP A 82 -43.20 -20.14 -1.49
C ASP A 82 -44.15 -19.24 -0.67
N ILE A 83 -43.87 -17.93 -0.63
CA ILE A 83 -44.62 -16.96 0.20
C ILE A 83 -46.12 -16.96 -0.12
N GLY A 84 -46.49 -17.08 -1.40
CA GLY A 84 -47.90 -17.06 -1.81
C GLY A 84 -48.67 -18.25 -1.23
N LYS A 85 -48.06 -19.43 -1.32
CA LYS A 85 -48.62 -20.67 -0.77
C LYS A 85 -48.67 -20.70 0.76
N TYR A 86 -47.72 -20.06 1.45
CA TYR A 86 -47.81 -19.86 2.90
C TYR A 86 -49.01 -18.99 3.29
N VAL A 87 -49.27 -17.89 2.57
CA VAL A 87 -50.39 -16.97 2.86
C VAL A 87 -51.74 -17.67 2.64
N GLU A 88 -51.88 -18.43 1.55
CA GLU A 88 -53.09 -19.23 1.29
C GLU A 88 -53.38 -20.23 2.40
N GLU A 89 -52.38 -20.99 2.83
CA GLU A 89 -52.55 -22.00 3.86
C GLU A 89 -52.77 -21.37 5.26
N ILE A 90 -52.16 -20.22 5.54
CA ILE A 90 -52.43 -19.46 6.77
C ILE A 90 -53.89 -18.99 6.81
N GLU A 91 -54.43 -18.45 5.71
CA GLU A 91 -55.83 -18.00 5.64
C GLU A 91 -56.83 -19.17 5.75
N LYS A 92 -56.50 -20.36 5.24
CA LYS A 92 -57.30 -21.58 5.45
C LYS A 92 -57.26 -22.04 6.91
N LEU A 93 -56.09 -22.06 7.54
CA LEU A 93 -55.91 -22.51 8.92
C LEU A 93 -56.54 -21.56 9.94
N LYS A 94 -56.59 -20.26 9.63
CA LYS A 94 -57.20 -19.21 10.48
C LYS A 94 -58.66 -19.51 10.85
N LYS A 95 -59.40 -20.20 9.98
CA LYS A 95 -60.81 -20.59 10.18
C LYS A 95 -60.99 -22.00 10.74
N SER A 96 -59.99 -22.88 10.62
CA SER A 96 -60.16 -24.33 10.82
C SER A 96 -59.29 -24.92 11.93
N ASN A 97 -58.10 -24.36 12.20
CA ASN A 97 -57.19 -24.86 13.23
C ASN A 97 -56.33 -23.72 13.82
N PRO A 98 -56.78 -23.06 14.90
CA PRO A 98 -56.11 -21.88 15.49
C PRO A 98 -54.71 -22.13 16.07
N VAL A 99 -54.36 -23.38 16.37
CA VAL A 99 -53.03 -23.74 16.91
C VAL A 99 -52.03 -23.89 15.77
N GLU A 100 -52.41 -24.60 14.71
CA GLU A 100 -51.57 -24.78 13.53
C GLU A 100 -51.43 -23.48 12.72
N PHE A 101 -52.49 -22.67 12.68
CA PHE A 101 -52.45 -21.29 12.19
C PHE A 101 -51.34 -20.47 12.86
N ARG A 102 -51.24 -20.53 14.20
CA ARG A 102 -50.23 -19.80 14.97
C ARG A 102 -48.83 -20.31 14.70
N LYS A 103 -48.63 -21.63 14.66
CA LYS A 103 -47.33 -22.24 14.29
C LYS A 103 -46.88 -21.81 12.90
N MET A 104 -47.77 -21.87 11.92
CA MET A 104 -47.42 -21.61 10.53
C MET A 104 -47.25 -20.11 10.23
N SER A 105 -47.98 -19.24 10.93
CA SER A 105 -47.76 -17.79 10.90
C SER A 105 -46.41 -17.42 11.51
N VAL A 106 -46.06 -18.00 12.67
CA VAL A 106 -44.77 -17.81 13.33
C VAL A 106 -43.62 -18.30 12.45
N GLU A 107 -43.80 -19.41 11.73
CA GLU A 107 -42.82 -19.93 10.79
C GLU A 107 -42.62 -19.03 9.57
N LEU A 108 -43.70 -18.61 8.90
CA LEU A 108 -43.61 -17.65 7.79
C LEU A 108 -42.91 -16.37 8.24
N GLU A 109 -43.27 -15.85 9.40
CA GLU A 109 -42.65 -14.67 9.98
C GLU A 109 -41.20 -14.89 10.35
N THR A 110 -40.82 -16.07 10.84
CA THR A 110 -39.44 -16.44 11.18
C THR A 110 -38.57 -16.60 9.94
N LEU A 111 -39.11 -17.20 8.88
CA LEU A 111 -38.46 -17.31 7.56
C LEU A 111 -38.32 -15.94 6.89
N ALA A 112 -39.35 -15.08 6.99
CA ALA A 112 -39.28 -13.67 6.59
C ALA A 112 -38.32 -12.85 7.49
N TYR A 113 -38.21 -13.17 8.78
CA TYR A 113 -37.24 -12.57 9.69
C TYR A 113 -35.81 -12.97 9.32
N ARG A 114 -35.59 -14.21 8.89
CA ARG A 114 -34.30 -14.67 8.36
C ARG A 114 -33.98 -14.05 7.00
N SER A 115 -34.98 -13.73 6.19
CA SER A 115 -34.77 -12.88 5.00
C SER A 115 -34.26 -11.47 5.39
N ARG A 116 -34.46 -11.02 6.64
CA ARG A 116 -33.80 -9.82 7.21
C ARG A 116 -32.28 -9.94 7.41
N ILE A 117 -31.65 -11.09 7.16
CA ILE A 117 -30.20 -11.17 6.91
C ILE A 117 -29.82 -10.14 5.83
N SER A 118 -30.69 -9.89 4.84
CA SER A 118 -30.59 -8.78 3.88
C SER A 118 -30.52 -7.37 4.52
N ARG A 119 -31.24 -7.11 5.62
CA ARG A 119 -31.21 -5.80 6.32
C ARG A 119 -29.98 -5.62 7.20
N LEU A 120 -29.53 -6.71 7.85
CA LEU A 120 -28.26 -6.70 8.56
C LEU A 120 -27.10 -6.52 7.57
N ASP A 121 -27.18 -7.16 6.40
CA ASP A 121 -26.18 -7.01 5.34
C ASP A 121 -26.24 -5.62 4.71
N SER A 122 -27.43 -5.03 4.54
CA SER A 122 -27.57 -3.61 4.19
C SER A 122 -26.99 -2.68 5.25
N LEU A 123 -27.14 -2.97 6.54
CA LEU A 123 -26.51 -2.20 7.61
C LEU A 123 -24.98 -2.36 7.58
N LYS A 124 -24.47 -3.58 7.42
CA LYS A 124 -23.02 -3.84 7.31
C LYS A 124 -22.43 -3.09 6.10
N ALA A 125 -23.08 -3.18 4.95
CA ALA A 125 -22.69 -2.45 3.75
C ALA A 125 -22.77 -0.93 3.96
N GLY A 126 -23.78 -0.46 4.71
CA GLY A 126 -23.90 0.93 5.11
C GLY A 126 -22.76 1.39 6.02
N VAL A 127 -22.37 0.57 7.01
CA VAL A 127 -21.21 0.84 7.88
C VAL A 127 -19.93 0.89 7.06
N ASP A 128 -19.72 -0.09 6.18
CA ASP A 128 -18.55 -0.15 5.31
C ASP A 128 -18.50 1.09 4.40
N TYR A 129 -19.62 1.46 3.78
CA TYR A 129 -19.73 2.66 2.96
C TYR A 129 -19.38 3.95 3.72
N GLU A 130 -19.98 4.19 4.90
CA GLU A 130 -19.70 5.41 5.69
C GLU A 130 -18.23 5.51 6.13
N LEU A 131 -17.61 4.36 6.43
CA LEU A 131 -16.23 4.31 6.89
C LEU A 131 -15.22 4.36 5.73
N ILE A 132 -15.53 3.79 4.56
CA ILE A 132 -14.71 3.93 3.35
C ILE A 132 -14.71 5.40 2.91
N GLN A 133 -15.88 6.06 2.88
CA GLN A 133 -15.98 7.49 2.55
C GLN A 133 -15.23 8.38 3.56
N ALA A 134 -15.24 8.00 4.84
CA ALA A 134 -14.39 8.65 5.83
C ALA A 134 -12.90 8.41 5.54
N GLY A 135 -12.52 7.16 5.29
CA GLY A 135 -11.16 6.73 5.00
C GLY A 135 -10.53 7.50 3.84
N GLU A 136 -11.24 7.67 2.73
CA GLU A 136 -10.78 8.47 1.58
C GLU A 136 -10.51 9.93 1.96
N LYS A 137 -11.46 10.58 2.66
CA LYS A 137 -11.31 11.99 3.09
C LYS A 137 -10.17 12.17 4.07
N ILE A 138 -10.02 11.23 5.01
CA ILE A 138 -8.95 11.20 6.00
C ILE A 138 -7.62 11.01 5.29
N LYS A 139 -7.51 10.02 4.39
CA LYS A 139 -6.31 9.76 3.61
C LYS A 139 -5.88 11.04 2.88
N GLY A 140 -6.78 11.64 2.09
CA GLY A 140 -6.48 12.89 1.39
C GLY A 140 -5.97 13.99 2.32
N LYS A 141 -6.67 14.25 3.43
CA LYS A 141 -6.27 15.31 4.37
C LYS A 141 -4.91 15.06 5.02
N VAL A 142 -4.63 13.80 5.37
CA VAL A 142 -3.33 13.40 5.94
C VAL A 142 -2.24 13.48 4.86
N THR A 143 -2.50 13.01 3.63
CA THR A 143 -1.58 13.14 2.49
C THR A 143 -1.17 14.59 2.27
N ASP A 144 -2.14 15.50 2.18
CA ASP A 144 -1.88 16.93 1.97
C ASP A 144 -1.02 17.50 3.09
N THR A 145 -1.32 17.13 4.34
CA THR A 145 -0.58 17.61 5.52
C THR A 145 0.85 17.07 5.53
N LEU A 146 1.05 15.79 5.23
CA LEU A 146 2.39 15.19 5.20
C LEU A 146 3.22 15.77 4.05
N ALA A 147 2.62 16.00 2.88
CA ALA A 147 3.29 16.63 1.75
C ALA A 147 3.75 18.05 2.11
N ASP A 148 2.85 18.84 2.70
CA ASP A 148 3.11 20.19 3.18
C ASP A 148 4.17 20.23 4.30
N VAL A 149 4.20 19.25 5.21
CA VAL A 149 5.26 19.10 6.22
C VAL A 149 6.61 18.81 5.57
N TYR A 150 6.66 17.89 4.61
CA TYR A 150 7.89 17.51 3.92
C TYR A 150 8.47 18.70 3.15
N GLU A 151 7.64 19.35 2.31
CA GLU A 151 8.05 20.48 1.48
C GLU A 151 8.57 21.64 2.34
N ASN A 152 7.82 22.07 3.36
CA ASN A 152 8.26 23.18 4.22
C ASN A 152 9.54 22.85 4.99
N THR A 153 9.66 21.62 5.51
CA THR A 153 10.85 21.21 6.26
C THR A 153 12.09 21.24 5.36
N TYR A 154 11.99 20.64 4.17
CA TYR A 154 13.08 20.60 3.20
C TYR A 154 13.45 22.00 2.69
N THR A 155 12.47 22.78 2.23
CA THR A 155 12.70 24.14 1.70
C THR A 155 13.32 25.04 2.76
N SER A 156 12.75 25.05 3.97
CA SER A 156 13.32 25.83 5.09
C SER A 156 14.74 25.42 5.45
N PHE A 157 15.07 24.13 5.34
CA PHE A 157 16.42 23.62 5.62
C PHE A 157 17.43 24.08 4.56
N VAL A 158 17.07 23.93 3.29
CA VAL A 158 17.90 24.34 2.15
C VAL A 158 18.13 25.86 2.13
N GLU A 159 17.11 26.65 2.48
CA GLU A 159 17.21 28.11 2.63
C GLU A 159 18.20 28.52 3.72
N ASP A 160 18.18 27.87 4.89
CA ASP A 160 19.11 28.18 5.99
C ASP A 160 20.58 27.97 5.58
N LEU A 161 20.82 27.04 4.67
CA LEU A 161 22.15 26.72 4.13
C LEU A 161 22.56 27.58 2.94
N ASN A 162 21.72 28.51 2.47
CA ASN A 162 21.89 29.25 1.22
C ASN A 162 22.18 28.31 0.02
N PHE A 163 21.67 27.07 0.06
CA PHE A 163 21.93 26.08 -0.98
C PHE A 163 20.94 26.28 -2.13
N LYS A 164 21.42 26.60 -3.33
CA LYS A 164 20.56 26.79 -4.52
C LYS A 164 20.17 25.45 -5.12
N LYS A 165 19.27 24.71 -4.47
CA LYS A 165 18.59 23.58 -5.09
C LYS A 165 17.18 24.01 -5.53
N GLY A 166 16.76 23.55 -6.71
CA GLY A 166 15.42 23.81 -7.23
C GLY A 166 14.32 23.27 -6.31
N VAL A 167 13.07 23.67 -6.58
CA VAL A 167 11.88 23.19 -5.88
C VAL A 167 11.89 21.66 -5.84
N ILE A 168 11.67 21.10 -4.65
CA ILE A 168 11.60 19.64 -4.52
C ILE A 168 10.44 19.10 -5.33
N SER A 169 10.71 18.09 -6.17
CA SER A 169 9.67 17.56 -7.05
C SER A 169 8.55 16.90 -6.26
N SER A 170 7.32 17.03 -6.73
CA SER A 170 6.16 16.37 -6.13
C SER A 170 6.28 14.84 -6.15
N SER A 171 7.04 14.27 -7.10
CA SER A 171 7.33 12.82 -7.12
C SER A 171 8.26 12.42 -5.97
N THR A 172 9.25 13.24 -5.60
CA THR A 172 10.09 12.99 -4.41
C THR A 172 9.27 13.01 -3.13
N ILE A 173 8.38 14.00 -2.98
CA ILE A 173 7.47 14.09 -1.83
C ILE A 173 6.58 12.83 -1.78
N LYS A 174 5.98 12.47 -2.91
CA LYS A 174 5.11 11.29 -3.02
C LYS A 174 5.86 10.01 -2.63
N MET A 175 7.08 9.80 -3.13
CA MET A 175 7.90 8.64 -2.78
C MET A 175 8.20 8.60 -1.28
N ALA A 176 8.56 9.73 -0.66
CA ALA A 176 8.79 9.80 0.78
C ALA A 176 7.53 9.46 1.60
N LEU A 177 6.36 9.88 1.13
CA LEU A 177 5.07 9.58 1.75
C LEU A 177 4.66 8.11 1.57
N GLU A 178 4.93 7.51 0.42
CA GLU A 178 4.53 6.14 0.08
C GLU A 178 5.51 5.07 0.60
N GLN A 179 6.73 5.47 0.98
CA GLN A 179 7.74 4.60 1.55
C GLN A 179 7.23 3.87 2.79
N GLU A 180 7.36 2.55 2.79
CA GLU A 180 7.08 1.75 3.99
C GLU A 180 8.19 1.92 5.02
N TRP A 181 7.80 2.15 6.27
CA TRP A 181 8.70 2.29 7.39
C TRP A 181 8.06 1.60 8.59
N SER A 182 8.79 0.83 9.38
CA SER A 182 8.19 0.00 10.45
C SER A 182 7.01 -0.87 9.96
N GLY A 183 7.14 -1.46 8.76
CA GLY A 183 6.24 -2.47 8.20
C GLY A 183 4.98 -1.98 7.47
N ALA A 184 4.76 -0.66 7.33
CA ALA A 184 3.68 -0.09 6.51
C ALA A 184 3.94 1.40 6.24
N ASN A 185 3.22 2.01 5.30
CA ASN A 185 3.12 3.47 5.16
C ASN A 185 1.85 4.04 5.84
N TYR A 186 1.75 5.37 5.92
CA TYR A 186 0.62 6.06 6.56
C TYR A 186 -0.74 5.67 5.95
N SER A 187 -0.82 5.53 4.62
CA SER A 187 -2.06 5.22 3.91
C SER A 187 -2.56 3.82 4.26
N SER A 188 -1.68 2.83 4.24
CA SER A 188 -2.00 1.46 4.64
C SER A 188 -2.44 1.38 6.10
N ARG A 189 -1.82 2.16 6.99
CA ARG A 189 -2.23 2.26 8.41
C ARG A 189 -3.61 2.90 8.58
N ILE A 190 -3.94 3.93 7.79
CA ILE A 190 -5.28 4.54 7.79
C ILE A 190 -6.31 3.49 7.38
N TRP A 191 -6.10 2.78 6.28
CA TRP A 191 -7.02 1.73 5.82
C TRP A 191 -7.18 0.59 6.82
N SER A 192 -6.08 0.13 7.42
CA SER A 192 -6.13 -0.88 8.48
C SER A 192 -6.98 -0.41 9.68
N ASN A 193 -6.82 0.85 10.11
CA ASN A 193 -7.63 1.42 11.20
C ASN A 193 -9.12 1.50 10.83
N ILE A 194 -9.43 1.91 9.59
CA ILE A 194 -10.80 2.00 9.07
C ILE A 194 -11.45 0.60 9.03
N ASP A 195 -10.74 -0.39 8.48
CA ASP A 195 -11.22 -1.78 8.39
C ASP A 195 -11.43 -2.40 9.77
N ASN A 196 -10.50 -2.15 10.70
CA ASN A 196 -10.61 -2.66 12.07
C ASN A 196 -11.80 -2.04 12.80
N LEU A 197 -12.06 -0.73 12.61
CA LEU A 197 -13.25 -0.08 13.15
C LEU A 197 -14.53 -0.64 12.54
N ALA A 198 -14.57 -0.83 11.21
CA ALA A 198 -15.72 -1.41 10.52
C ALA A 198 -16.03 -2.83 11.02
N LYS A 199 -15.00 -3.69 11.12
CA LYS A 199 -15.12 -5.04 11.70
C LYS A 199 -15.62 -4.99 13.13
N ALA A 200 -15.09 -4.11 13.97
CA ALA A 200 -15.49 -3.98 15.36
C ALA A 200 -16.96 -3.54 15.51
N ILE A 201 -17.42 -2.57 14.72
CA ILE A 201 -18.82 -2.11 14.72
C ILE A 201 -19.74 -3.22 14.22
N LYS A 202 -19.43 -3.85 13.08
CA LYS A 202 -20.23 -4.96 12.54
C LYS A 202 -20.35 -6.11 13.54
N ASN A 203 -19.26 -6.48 14.21
CA ASN A 203 -19.27 -7.50 15.24
C ASN A 203 -20.12 -7.10 16.46
N GLU A 204 -20.03 -5.85 16.91
CA GLU A 204 -20.86 -5.34 18.01
C GLU A 204 -22.35 -5.44 17.67
N VAL A 205 -22.74 -5.07 16.45
CA VAL A 205 -24.13 -5.19 15.98
C VAL A 205 -24.57 -6.66 15.94
N ILE A 206 -23.75 -7.56 15.37
CA ILE A 206 -24.09 -8.99 15.28
C ILE A 206 -24.27 -9.60 16.68
N VAL A 207 -23.30 -9.37 17.57
CA VAL A 207 -23.34 -9.90 18.94
C VAL A 207 -24.49 -9.28 19.73
N GLY A 208 -24.70 -7.97 19.57
CA GLY A 208 -25.77 -7.24 20.22
C GLY A 208 -27.14 -7.75 19.85
N LEU A 209 -27.41 -7.92 18.55
CA LEU A 209 -28.65 -8.50 18.05
C LEU A 209 -28.82 -9.93 18.53
N ASN A 210 -27.79 -10.78 18.40
CA ASN A 210 -27.87 -12.17 18.82
C ASN A 210 -28.19 -12.27 20.31
N LYS A 211 -27.52 -11.50 21.17
CA LYS A 211 -27.70 -11.55 22.64
C LYS A 211 -28.90 -10.74 23.15
N GLY A 212 -29.65 -10.07 22.28
CA GLY A 212 -30.76 -9.21 22.70
C GLY A 212 -30.33 -7.97 23.47
N ILE A 213 -29.11 -7.47 23.24
CA ILE A 213 -28.61 -6.23 23.84
C ILE A 213 -29.49 -5.07 23.38
N ASN A 214 -29.94 -4.25 24.34
CA ASN A 214 -30.76 -3.09 24.04
C ASN A 214 -29.95 -2.01 23.29
N TYR A 215 -30.65 -1.16 22.53
CA TYR A 215 -30.04 -0.13 21.70
C TYR A 215 -29.12 0.82 22.48
N ARG A 216 -29.51 1.24 23.70
CA ARG A 216 -28.70 2.17 24.52
C ARG A 216 -27.34 1.56 24.85
N THR A 217 -27.30 0.32 25.32
CA THR A 217 -26.05 -0.36 25.67
C THR A 217 -25.16 -0.56 24.45
N MET A 218 -25.74 -0.95 23.31
CA MET A 218 -24.96 -1.16 22.09
C MET A 218 -24.44 0.16 21.50
N SER A 219 -25.22 1.25 21.53
CA SER A 219 -24.75 2.59 21.15
C SER A 219 -23.57 3.03 22.01
N GLN A 220 -23.61 2.80 23.33
CA GLN A 220 -22.46 3.05 24.21
C GLN A 220 -21.22 2.23 23.83
N ASN A 221 -21.40 0.96 23.45
CA ASN A 221 -20.29 0.11 23.01
C ASN A 221 -19.67 0.60 21.70
N ILE A 222 -20.50 1.00 20.74
CA ILE A 222 -20.06 1.59 19.47
C ILE A 222 -19.31 2.90 19.73
N ALA A 223 -19.82 3.77 20.60
CA ALA A 223 -19.13 5.00 21.00
C ALA A 223 -17.72 4.73 21.53
N LYS A 224 -17.54 3.72 22.39
CA LYS A 224 -16.22 3.31 22.88
C LYS A 224 -15.28 2.83 21.77
N LYS A 225 -15.78 2.17 20.72
CA LYS A 225 -14.97 1.79 19.56
C LYS A 225 -14.46 3.03 18.81
N PHE A 226 -15.32 4.03 18.61
CA PHE A 226 -14.91 5.31 18.04
C PHE A 226 -13.90 6.05 18.92
N ASP A 227 -14.09 6.09 20.24
CA ASP A 227 -13.14 6.74 21.16
C ASP A 227 -11.74 6.10 21.07
N THR A 228 -11.69 4.78 20.88
CA THR A 228 -10.43 4.06 20.63
C THR A 228 -9.82 4.46 19.29
N SER A 229 -10.64 4.56 18.23
CA SER A 229 -10.19 5.00 16.92
C SER A 229 -9.67 6.44 16.91
N TYR A 230 -10.25 7.35 17.70
CA TYR A 230 -9.72 8.71 17.84
C TYR A 230 -8.32 8.71 18.45
N LYS A 231 -8.10 7.93 19.51
CA LYS A 231 -6.77 7.80 20.14
C LYS A 231 -5.73 7.15 19.21
N ASN A 232 -6.17 6.21 18.37
CA ASN A 232 -5.31 5.61 17.35
C ASN A 232 -4.97 6.59 16.23
N ALA A 233 -5.94 7.41 15.80
CA ALA A 233 -5.73 8.47 14.82
C ALA A 233 -4.71 9.50 15.30
N GLU A 234 -4.82 9.97 16.55
CA GLU A 234 -3.84 10.91 17.14
C GLU A 234 -2.43 10.33 17.10
N ARG A 235 -2.28 9.07 17.54
CA ARG A 235 -0.99 8.38 17.53
C ARG A 235 -0.43 8.27 16.11
N LEU A 236 -1.24 7.85 15.15
CA LEU A 236 -0.86 7.69 13.75
C LEU A 236 -0.38 9.02 13.20
N VAL A 237 -1.24 10.04 13.19
CA VAL A 237 -0.92 11.34 12.56
C VAL A 237 0.34 11.93 13.16
N ARG A 238 0.48 11.95 14.49
CA ARG A 238 1.70 12.48 15.14
C ARG A 238 2.96 11.72 14.76
N THR A 239 2.87 10.40 14.65
CA THR A 239 4.02 9.54 14.36
C THR A 239 4.43 9.66 12.89
N GLU A 240 3.48 9.69 11.97
CA GLU A 240 3.74 9.89 10.53
C GLU A 240 4.27 11.30 10.25
N THR A 241 3.74 12.34 10.92
CA THR A 241 4.26 13.70 10.78
C THR A 241 5.71 13.80 11.25
N ALA A 242 6.06 13.18 12.38
CA ALA A 242 7.44 13.15 12.87
C ALA A 242 8.37 12.36 11.92
N HIS A 243 7.92 11.23 11.38
CA HIS A 243 8.65 10.48 10.35
C HIS A 243 8.95 11.36 9.12
N ILE A 244 7.91 11.95 8.53
CA ILE A 244 8.03 12.75 7.30
C ILE A 244 8.91 13.99 7.49
N GLN A 245 8.81 14.69 8.63
CA GLN A 245 9.70 15.80 8.96
C GLN A 245 11.17 15.34 9.01
N ASN A 246 11.45 14.23 9.68
CA ASN A 246 12.82 13.74 9.84
C ASN A 246 13.38 13.17 8.53
N GLN A 247 12.55 12.57 7.67
CA GLN A 247 12.93 12.18 6.31
C GLN A 247 13.27 13.39 5.42
N ALA A 248 12.47 14.46 5.49
CA ALA A 248 12.78 15.71 4.80
C ALA A 248 14.11 16.32 5.27
N THR A 249 14.36 16.28 6.59
CA THR A 249 15.62 16.73 7.18
C THR A 249 16.81 15.89 6.69
N LEU A 250 16.65 14.55 6.67
CA LEU A 250 17.69 13.62 6.22
C LEU A 250 18.01 13.82 4.72
N MET A 251 16.99 14.10 3.92
CA MET A 251 17.18 14.45 2.51
C MET A 251 17.99 15.74 2.39
N GLY A 252 17.63 16.77 3.18
CA GLY A 252 18.40 18.00 3.26
C GLY A 252 19.87 17.78 3.64
N TYR A 253 20.15 16.89 4.59
CA TYR A 253 21.53 16.52 4.96
C TYR A 253 22.30 15.90 3.81
N LYS A 254 21.70 14.93 3.12
CA LYS A 254 22.32 14.27 1.97
C LYS A 254 22.63 15.26 0.84
N ASP A 255 21.69 16.16 0.57
CA ASP A 255 21.83 17.14 -0.52
C ASP A 255 22.84 18.24 -0.23
N SER A 256 22.98 18.63 1.04
CA SER A 256 23.89 19.69 1.47
C SER A 256 25.27 19.20 1.93
N GLY A 257 25.52 17.89 1.84
CA GLY A 257 26.77 17.26 2.24
C GLY A 257 27.00 17.23 3.75
N VAL A 258 25.95 17.22 4.57
CA VAL A 258 26.07 16.93 6.01
C VAL A 258 26.44 15.45 6.17
N VAL A 259 27.66 15.18 6.62
CA VAL A 259 28.20 13.81 6.78
C VAL A 259 27.97 13.26 8.18
N LYS A 260 27.80 14.12 9.19
CA LYS A 260 27.38 13.74 10.54
C LYS A 260 26.29 14.66 11.06
N TYR A 261 25.38 14.09 11.83
CA TYR A 261 24.34 14.81 12.55
C TYR A 261 24.43 14.52 14.05
N GLU A 262 23.95 15.46 14.85
CA GLU A 262 23.74 15.28 16.29
C GLU A 262 22.25 15.03 16.55
N PHE A 263 21.92 14.05 17.39
CA PHE A 263 20.55 13.74 17.76
C PHE A 263 20.03 14.75 18.80
N LEU A 264 18.90 15.39 18.51
CA LEU A 264 18.30 16.43 19.34
C LEU A 264 16.95 15.96 19.90
N ALA A 265 16.89 15.70 21.20
CA ALA A 265 15.64 15.43 21.88
C ALA A 265 15.03 16.72 22.44
N VAL A 266 13.70 16.86 22.33
CA VAL A 266 12.97 17.83 23.15
C VAL A 266 13.01 17.32 24.59
N LEU A 267 13.77 17.98 25.47
CA LEU A 267 13.93 17.63 26.89
C LEU A 267 12.85 18.32 27.73
N ASP A 268 11.75 17.61 28.03
CA ASP A 268 10.68 18.02 28.93
C ASP A 268 10.19 16.83 29.77
N SER A 269 9.16 17.03 30.60
CA SER A 269 8.60 15.98 31.45
C SER A 269 7.97 14.78 30.70
N ARG A 270 7.88 14.84 29.37
CA ARG A 270 7.31 13.81 28.49
C ARG A 270 8.38 13.15 27.62
N THR A 271 9.65 13.50 27.76
CA THR A 271 10.75 12.87 27.01
C THR A 271 10.92 11.43 27.45
N SER A 272 11.02 10.51 26.48
CA SER A 272 11.30 9.11 26.80
C SER A 272 12.77 8.91 27.20
N HIS A 273 13.04 7.88 28.00
CA HIS A 273 14.42 7.51 28.35
C HIS A 273 15.28 7.23 27.12
N ILE A 274 14.70 6.63 26.07
CA ILE A 274 15.38 6.36 24.79
C ILE A 274 15.84 7.67 24.16
N CYS A 275 14.93 8.63 23.96
CA CYS A 275 15.26 9.93 23.36
C CYS A 275 16.24 10.72 24.23
N ALA A 276 16.10 10.70 25.55
CA ALA A 276 17.01 11.38 26.46
C ALA A 276 18.43 10.79 26.40
N SER A 277 18.55 9.47 26.28
CA SER A 277 19.86 8.78 26.20
C SER A 277 20.61 9.05 24.89
N LEU A 278 19.89 9.34 23.81
CA LEU A 278 20.48 9.67 22.51
C LEU A 278 20.75 11.18 22.35
N ASN A 279 20.27 12.01 23.26
CA ASN A 279 20.40 13.46 23.12
C ASN A 279 21.87 13.89 23.17
N GLY A 280 22.34 14.55 22.12
CA GLY A 280 23.73 14.97 21.98
C GLY A 280 24.66 13.94 21.33
N GLU A 281 24.17 12.72 21.06
CA GLU A 281 24.95 11.70 20.37
C GLU A 281 25.12 12.03 18.89
N ILE A 282 26.32 11.77 18.36
CA ILE A 282 26.71 12.12 16.99
C ILE A 282 26.77 10.85 16.15
N PHE A 283 26.11 10.87 15.00
CA PHE A 283 26.05 9.73 14.08
C PHE A 283 26.38 10.17 12.66
N LYS A 284 26.84 9.22 11.85
CA LYS A 284 27.04 9.45 10.42
C LYS A 284 25.72 9.47 9.68
N THR A 285 25.54 10.43 8.78
CA THR A 285 24.32 10.56 7.94
C THR A 285 24.06 9.31 7.09
N GLU A 286 25.10 8.66 6.59
CA GLU A 286 25.00 7.40 5.81
C GLU A 286 24.43 6.23 6.63
N ASN A 287 24.59 6.27 7.95
CA ASN A 287 24.16 5.22 8.88
C ASN A 287 22.83 5.56 9.57
N ALA A 288 22.13 6.61 9.14
CA ALA A 288 20.86 7.02 9.71
C ALA A 288 19.81 5.91 9.56
N MET A 289 19.30 5.42 10.69
CA MET A 289 18.32 4.36 10.79
C MET A 289 17.25 4.73 11.82
N GLU A 290 16.01 4.83 11.34
CA GLU A 290 14.87 5.18 12.18
C GLU A 290 14.63 4.14 13.28
N GLY A 291 14.39 4.62 14.50
CA GLY A 291 14.17 3.73 15.65
C GLY A 291 15.44 3.22 16.30
N GLU A 292 16.62 3.48 15.73
CA GLU A 292 17.92 3.10 16.31
C GLU A 292 18.77 4.32 16.65
N ASN A 293 19.12 5.12 15.65
CA ASN A 293 19.99 6.30 15.80
C ASN A 293 19.43 7.54 15.08
N TYR A 294 18.25 7.43 14.48
CA TYR A 294 17.55 8.50 13.79
C TYR A 294 16.08 8.53 14.23
N PRO A 295 15.49 9.71 14.47
CA PRO A 295 14.08 9.81 14.85
C PRO A 295 13.14 9.49 13.67
N PRO A 296 11.90 9.03 13.93
CA PRO A 296 11.28 8.87 15.25
C PRO A 296 11.68 7.55 15.95
N MET A 297 11.89 7.63 17.27
CA MET A 297 12.31 6.47 18.08
C MET A 297 11.16 5.62 18.60
N HIS A 298 9.97 6.21 18.71
CA HIS A 298 8.79 5.59 19.30
C HIS A 298 7.52 6.31 18.82
N PRO A 299 6.32 5.74 19.02
CA PRO A 299 5.08 6.47 18.76
C PRO A 299 5.04 7.79 19.54
N ARG A 300 4.56 8.86 18.90
CA ARG A 300 4.55 10.24 19.45
C ARG A 300 5.94 10.82 19.77
N CYS A 301 7.01 10.33 19.16
CA CYS A 301 8.34 10.95 19.27
C CYS A 301 8.30 12.41 18.78
N ARG A 302 9.08 13.27 19.45
CA ARG A 302 9.28 14.69 19.12
C ARG A 302 10.76 15.03 18.93
N SER A 303 11.60 14.01 18.86
CA SER A 303 13.02 14.19 18.61
C SER A 303 13.26 14.52 17.14
N THR A 304 14.36 15.20 16.90
CA THR A 304 14.85 15.59 15.59
C THR A 304 16.38 15.54 15.59
N THR A 305 17.03 16.15 14.60
CA THR A 305 18.48 16.12 14.43
C THR A 305 18.99 17.49 13.99
N VAL A 306 20.23 17.80 14.33
CA VAL A 306 20.92 19.02 13.86
C VAL A 306 22.18 18.63 13.07
N PRO A 307 22.55 19.39 12.04
CA PRO A 307 23.78 19.12 11.30
C PRO A 307 25.00 19.36 12.21
N TYR A 308 25.98 18.46 12.14
CA TYR A 308 27.19 18.51 12.97
C TYR A 308 28.47 18.71 12.14
N GLU A 309 28.65 17.92 11.07
CA GLU A 309 29.83 17.97 10.20
C GLU A 309 29.41 17.91 8.73
N TYR A 310 30.11 18.67 7.88
CA TYR A 310 29.89 18.74 6.44
C TYR A 310 31.10 18.18 5.69
N SER A 311 30.90 17.56 4.53
CA SER A 311 32.00 17.14 3.65
C SER A 311 32.73 18.36 3.10
N ASP A 312 34.06 18.33 3.07
CA ASP A 312 34.93 19.40 2.54
C ASP A 312 34.77 19.67 1.02
N VAL A 313 33.87 18.98 0.33
CA VAL A 313 33.66 19.04 -1.14
C VAL A 313 32.98 20.35 -1.61
N PHE A 314 32.74 21.31 -0.72
CA PHE A 314 32.11 22.60 -1.06
C PHE A 314 33.03 23.81 -0.86
N SER A 315 34.35 23.62 -0.89
CA SER A 315 35.30 24.75 -0.82
C SER A 315 35.50 25.49 -2.15
N ASP A 316 35.03 24.96 -3.27
CA ASP A 316 35.16 25.65 -4.56
C ASP A 316 33.78 26.03 -5.07
N GLU A 317 33.42 27.32 -4.94
CA GLU A 317 32.47 27.92 -5.87
C GLU A 317 33.09 27.84 -7.27
N PRO A 318 32.49 27.13 -8.24
CA PRO A 318 32.88 27.33 -9.63
C PRO A 318 32.15 28.56 -10.13
N GLU A 319 32.93 29.51 -10.67
CA GLU A 319 32.43 30.53 -11.58
C GLU A 319 31.51 29.89 -12.63
N LYS A 320 30.43 30.62 -12.94
CA LYS A 320 29.47 30.25 -13.96
C LYS A 320 30.15 30.11 -15.31
N GLU A 321 30.12 28.92 -15.89
CA GLU A 321 30.06 28.77 -17.34
C GLU A 321 28.74 28.10 -17.71
N GLU A 322 27.87 28.87 -18.36
CA GLU A 322 26.65 28.36 -18.98
C GLU A 322 27.03 27.55 -20.22
N LEU A 323 26.89 26.23 -20.13
CA LEU A 323 26.79 25.37 -21.31
C LEU A 323 25.36 24.83 -21.39
N LYS A 324 24.57 25.47 -22.25
CA LYS A 324 23.31 24.91 -22.75
C LYS A 324 23.64 23.66 -23.56
N ASN A 325 23.03 22.52 -23.21
CA ASN A 325 22.90 21.40 -24.12
C ASN A 325 21.45 20.91 -24.07
N ASP A 326 20.85 20.90 -25.26
CA ASP A 326 19.49 20.44 -25.55
C ASP A 326 19.28 18.97 -25.16
N ASP A 327 18.06 18.72 -24.66
CA ASP A 327 17.32 17.46 -24.65
C ASP A 327 18.07 16.18 -24.21
N ASN A 328 18.08 15.90 -22.89
CA ASN A 328 17.74 14.60 -22.30
C ASN A 328 18.02 14.54 -20.77
N GLU A 329 17.01 14.16 -19.98
CA GLU A 329 17.11 14.00 -18.52
C GLU A 329 17.95 12.77 -18.10
N GLY A 330 19.07 13.02 -17.41
CA GLY A 330 19.78 11.99 -16.65
C GLY A 330 21.09 12.52 -16.07
N THR A 331 21.26 12.40 -14.74
CA THR A 331 22.50 12.79 -14.05
C THR A 331 23.50 11.62 -14.08
N ILE A 332 24.75 11.89 -14.47
CA ILE A 332 25.84 10.89 -14.56
C ILE A 332 26.74 11.03 -13.33
N ASN A 333 27.09 9.91 -12.69
CA ASN A 333 28.12 9.90 -11.63
C ASN A 333 29.49 9.42 -12.16
N ASN A 334 30.57 9.68 -11.41
CA ASN A 334 31.96 9.37 -11.79
C ASN A 334 32.25 7.86 -12.05
N ASN A 335 31.28 6.96 -11.83
CA ASN A 335 31.39 5.51 -12.06
C ASN A 335 30.53 5.02 -13.24
N GLY A 336 30.02 5.92 -14.09
CA GLY A 336 29.28 5.57 -15.33
C GLY A 336 27.85 5.06 -15.10
N THR A 337 27.25 5.27 -13.91
CA THR A 337 25.84 4.93 -13.67
C THR A 337 24.95 6.11 -14.06
N VAL A 338 23.88 5.82 -14.81
CA VAL A 338 22.89 6.81 -15.21
C VAL A 338 21.61 6.60 -14.41
N PHE A 339 21.13 7.68 -13.80
CA PHE A 339 19.87 7.69 -13.05
C PHE A 339 18.75 8.28 -13.90
N VAL A 340 17.59 7.63 -13.84
CA VAL A 340 16.36 8.05 -14.50
C VAL A 340 15.22 8.02 -13.47
N GLU A 341 14.13 8.72 -13.72
CA GLU A 341 12.99 8.70 -12.81
C GLU A 341 12.44 7.25 -12.64
N GLY A 342 12.51 6.72 -11.41
CA GLY A 342 12.06 5.36 -11.08
C GLY A 342 13.11 4.25 -11.24
N GLY A 343 14.35 4.58 -11.63
CA GLY A 343 15.36 3.54 -11.82
C GLY A 343 16.76 4.03 -12.14
N ARG A 344 17.66 3.09 -12.42
CA ARG A 344 19.02 3.38 -12.86
C ARG A 344 19.57 2.28 -13.74
N TYR A 345 20.53 2.61 -14.57
CA TYR A 345 21.25 1.64 -15.37
C TYR A 345 22.74 1.93 -15.45
N ARG A 346 23.51 0.90 -15.78
CA ARG A 346 24.95 0.99 -15.97
C ARG A 346 25.38 0.01 -17.05
N ASN A 347 26.15 0.49 -18.03
CA ASN A 347 26.86 -0.38 -18.96
C ASN A 347 28.01 -1.07 -18.19
N ILE A 348 28.09 -2.38 -18.28
CA ILE A 348 29.08 -3.19 -17.56
C ILE A 348 30.09 -3.87 -18.48
N GLY A 349 30.07 -3.56 -19.78
CA GLY A 349 30.95 -4.12 -20.80
C GLY A 349 30.19 -4.65 -22.01
N ASN A 350 30.85 -5.49 -22.79
CA ASN A 350 30.34 -6.05 -24.04
C ASN A 350 30.48 -7.58 -24.05
N ILE A 351 29.47 -8.28 -24.57
CA ILE A 351 29.34 -9.74 -24.57
C ILE A 351 30.47 -10.43 -25.32
N ASN A 352 31.01 -9.80 -26.37
CA ASN A 352 32.10 -10.35 -27.18
C ASN A 352 33.42 -10.53 -26.40
N ALA A 353 33.55 -9.83 -25.26
CA ALA A 353 34.69 -9.92 -24.34
C ALA A 353 34.47 -10.89 -23.17
N THR A 354 33.38 -11.66 -23.18
CA THR A 354 33.02 -12.60 -22.11
C THR A 354 33.17 -14.05 -22.56
N GLU A 355 33.22 -14.99 -21.62
CA GLU A 355 33.16 -16.43 -21.89
C GLU A 355 31.85 -16.86 -22.60
N TYR A 356 30.83 -16.01 -22.61
CA TYR A 356 29.48 -16.26 -23.12
C TYR A 356 29.22 -15.71 -24.53
N LYS A 357 30.26 -15.30 -25.26
CA LYS A 357 30.12 -14.65 -26.58
C LYS A 357 29.27 -15.43 -27.59
N ASP A 358 29.35 -16.76 -27.55
CA ASP A 358 28.64 -17.66 -28.48
C ASP A 358 27.29 -18.13 -27.92
N GLU A 359 27.05 -17.93 -26.62
CA GLU A 359 25.84 -18.38 -25.90
C GLU A 359 25.27 -17.29 -24.96
N PRO A 360 24.76 -16.16 -25.49
CA PRO A 360 24.34 -15.02 -24.66
C PRO A 360 23.16 -15.33 -23.72
N LEU A 361 22.35 -16.35 -24.03
CA LEU A 361 21.30 -16.82 -23.13
C LEU A 361 21.85 -17.48 -21.87
N GLU A 362 23.05 -18.04 -21.90
CA GLU A 362 23.70 -18.62 -20.73
C GLU A 362 24.10 -17.52 -19.73
N LEU A 363 24.58 -16.37 -20.22
CA LEU A 363 24.85 -15.21 -19.37
C LEU A 363 23.58 -14.72 -18.67
N LEU A 364 22.46 -14.63 -19.38
CA LEU A 364 21.17 -14.27 -18.77
C LEU A 364 20.80 -15.26 -17.66
N ARG A 365 20.92 -16.57 -17.91
CA ARG A 365 20.64 -17.62 -16.92
C ARG A 365 21.52 -17.51 -15.66
N LYS A 366 22.82 -17.25 -15.83
CA LYS A 366 23.74 -17.04 -14.70
C LYS A 366 23.39 -15.78 -13.91
N TYR A 367 22.90 -14.74 -14.57
CA TYR A 367 22.46 -13.52 -13.90
C TYR A 367 21.13 -13.70 -13.17
N GLU A 368 20.16 -14.40 -13.77
CA GLU A 368 18.86 -14.75 -13.18
C GLU A 368 19.01 -15.37 -11.79
N GLN A 369 19.96 -16.30 -11.61
CA GLN A 369 20.27 -16.92 -10.32
C GLN A 369 20.69 -15.91 -9.23
N LYS A 370 21.27 -14.77 -9.62
CA LYS A 370 21.72 -13.71 -8.70
C LYS A 370 20.59 -12.76 -8.29
N ILE A 371 19.56 -12.64 -9.13
CA ILE A 371 18.48 -11.66 -8.96
C ILE A 371 17.17 -12.26 -8.47
N VAL A 372 16.95 -13.57 -8.63
CA VAL A 372 15.67 -14.24 -8.31
C VAL A 372 15.14 -13.98 -6.89
N LYS A 373 16.02 -13.81 -5.89
CA LYS A 373 15.65 -13.53 -4.48
C LYS A 373 15.72 -12.05 -4.11
N LYS A 374 15.93 -11.14 -5.07
CA LYS A 374 16.03 -9.71 -4.77
C LYS A 374 14.64 -9.15 -4.52
N SER A 375 14.53 -8.27 -3.52
CA SER A 375 13.29 -7.59 -3.13
C SER A 375 12.87 -6.46 -4.09
N LYS A 376 13.70 -6.14 -5.09
CA LYS A 376 13.43 -5.16 -6.14
C LYS A 376 13.69 -5.77 -7.50
N GLU A 377 13.09 -5.20 -8.54
CA GLU A 377 13.37 -5.59 -9.91
C GLU A 377 14.79 -5.19 -10.33
N ASN A 378 15.52 -6.19 -10.77
CA ASN A 378 16.84 -6.05 -11.36
C ASN A 378 16.78 -6.72 -12.73
N ALA A 379 17.35 -6.09 -13.75
CA ALA A 379 17.44 -6.67 -15.07
C ALA A 379 18.86 -6.70 -15.60
N LEU A 380 19.06 -7.60 -16.55
CA LEU A 380 20.21 -7.62 -17.44
C LEU A 380 19.69 -7.51 -18.87
N VAL A 381 20.31 -6.62 -19.63
CA VAL A 381 20.00 -6.40 -21.04
C VAL A 381 21.27 -6.60 -21.85
N ILE A 382 21.20 -7.44 -22.87
CA ILE A 382 22.24 -7.60 -23.89
C ILE A 382 21.69 -6.96 -25.17
N ALA A 383 22.22 -5.78 -25.51
CA ALA A 383 21.84 -5.05 -26.71
C ALA A 383 22.36 -5.75 -27.98
N LYS A 384 21.79 -5.43 -29.14
CA LYS A 384 22.14 -6.03 -30.43
C LYS A 384 23.63 -5.87 -30.80
N ASN A 385 24.24 -4.77 -30.39
CA ASN A 385 25.67 -4.49 -30.58
C ASN A 385 26.58 -5.25 -29.59
N GLY A 386 26.00 -6.04 -28.70
CA GLY A 386 26.68 -6.82 -27.69
C GLY A 386 26.86 -6.10 -26.35
N ASP A 387 26.47 -4.84 -26.21
CA ASP A 387 26.63 -4.12 -24.94
C ASP A 387 25.73 -4.70 -23.84
N ILE A 388 26.29 -4.80 -22.64
CA ILE A 388 25.63 -5.39 -21.48
C ILE A 388 25.29 -4.30 -20.48
N TYR A 389 24.03 -4.22 -20.11
CA TYR A 389 23.52 -3.26 -19.14
C TYR A 389 22.88 -3.96 -17.95
N ILE A 390 23.21 -3.49 -16.74
CA ILE A 390 22.44 -3.81 -15.54
C ILE A 390 21.47 -2.67 -15.28
N LEU A 391 20.20 -3.01 -15.14
CA LEU A 391 19.14 -2.07 -14.81
C LEU A 391 18.61 -2.40 -13.42
N LYS A 392 18.21 -1.38 -12.68
CA LYS A 392 17.56 -1.51 -11.37
C LYS A 392 16.35 -0.61 -11.31
N GLY A 393 15.24 -1.18 -10.90
CA GLY A 393 13.98 -0.50 -10.68
C GLY A 393 13.57 -0.50 -9.21
N ASP A 394 12.27 -0.41 -8.99
CA ASP A 394 11.63 -0.50 -7.68
C ASP A 394 11.12 -1.93 -7.41
N GLU A 395 10.13 -2.09 -6.54
CA GLU A 395 9.57 -3.40 -6.16
C GLU A 395 8.62 -3.98 -7.23
N ASN A 396 8.21 -3.17 -8.21
CA ASN A 396 7.15 -3.50 -9.15
C ASN A 396 7.52 -3.31 -10.62
N SER A 397 8.54 -2.50 -10.94
CA SER A 397 8.88 -2.18 -12.33
C SER A 397 10.31 -1.68 -12.53
N ILE A 398 10.79 -1.83 -13.77
CA ILE A 398 11.96 -1.12 -14.30
C ILE A 398 11.50 -0.14 -15.38
N PRO A 399 11.83 1.17 -15.27
CA PRO A 399 11.38 2.18 -16.24
C PRO A 399 12.22 2.17 -17.53
N SER A 400 12.27 1.04 -18.23
CA SER A 400 13.11 0.83 -19.41
C SER A 400 12.85 1.84 -20.53
N HIS A 401 11.61 2.33 -20.67
CA HIS A 401 11.25 3.38 -21.62
C HIS A 401 11.95 4.73 -21.38
N LYS A 402 12.43 4.99 -20.15
CA LYS A 402 13.18 6.21 -19.79
C LYS A 402 14.69 6.04 -19.98
N MET A 403 15.16 4.82 -20.25
CA MET A 403 16.58 4.52 -20.41
C MET A 403 17.00 4.71 -21.87
N THR A 404 16.83 5.93 -22.38
CA THR A 404 16.93 6.30 -23.80
C THR A 404 18.31 6.06 -24.43
N LYS A 405 19.37 5.92 -23.62
CA LYS A 405 20.71 5.59 -24.12
C LYS A 405 20.92 4.10 -24.39
N ILE A 406 19.98 3.24 -23.99
CA ILE A 406 20.03 1.80 -24.30
C ILE A 406 19.20 1.57 -25.56
N ASN A 407 19.82 1.00 -26.60
CA ASN A 407 19.06 0.51 -27.74
C ASN A 407 18.51 -0.90 -27.43
N PHE A 408 17.21 -0.97 -27.16
CA PHE A 408 16.51 -2.22 -26.84
C PHE A 408 16.06 -3.01 -28.07
N GLU A 409 16.13 -2.44 -29.28
CA GLU A 409 15.68 -3.14 -30.49
C GLU A 409 16.54 -4.40 -30.73
N ASP A 410 15.86 -5.53 -30.91
CA ASP A 410 16.44 -6.88 -30.99
C ASP A 410 17.27 -7.31 -29.75
N ALA A 411 17.12 -6.65 -28.60
CA ALA A 411 17.86 -6.99 -27.39
C ALA A 411 17.33 -8.26 -26.70
N LEU A 412 18.19 -8.89 -25.91
CA LEU A 412 17.84 -9.96 -24.97
C LEU A 412 17.70 -9.36 -23.57
N TYR A 413 16.55 -9.53 -22.94
CA TYR A 413 16.21 -8.89 -21.67
C TYR A 413 15.77 -9.96 -20.65
N THR A 414 16.31 -9.93 -19.44
CA THR A 414 15.79 -10.73 -18.30
C THR A 414 15.63 -9.88 -17.05
N HIS A 415 14.61 -10.14 -16.24
CA HIS A 415 14.40 -9.51 -14.94
C HIS A 415 13.76 -10.45 -13.92
N ASN A 416 13.87 -10.10 -12.63
CA ASN A 416 13.20 -10.83 -11.56
C ASN A 416 11.87 -10.18 -11.18
N HIS A 417 10.91 -11.00 -10.80
CA HIS A 417 9.70 -10.58 -10.08
C HIS A 417 9.93 -10.78 -8.57
N PRO A 418 9.98 -9.72 -7.75
CA PRO A 418 10.14 -9.84 -6.31
C PRO A 418 9.00 -10.62 -5.64
N LYS A 419 9.32 -11.26 -4.51
CA LYS A 419 8.34 -11.95 -3.66
C LYS A 419 7.32 -10.95 -3.10
N ASN A 420 6.05 -11.31 -3.14
CA ASN A 420 4.85 -10.51 -2.87
C ASN A 420 4.58 -9.37 -3.86
N SER A 421 5.23 -9.35 -5.04
CA SER A 421 4.80 -8.47 -6.12
C SER A 421 3.45 -8.92 -6.69
N ASN A 422 2.69 -8.01 -7.31
CA ASN A 422 1.43 -8.37 -7.98
C ASN A 422 1.62 -9.28 -9.23
N HIS A 423 2.86 -9.75 -9.50
CA HIS A 423 3.29 -10.40 -10.73
C HIS A 423 3.90 -11.80 -10.51
N GLU A 424 3.73 -12.40 -9.33
CA GLU A 424 4.28 -13.73 -8.96
C GLU A 424 3.88 -14.92 -9.85
N TRP A 425 3.06 -14.72 -10.88
CA TRP A 425 2.45 -15.81 -11.65
C TRP A 425 2.58 -15.69 -13.17
N GLY A 426 3.28 -14.68 -13.69
CA GLY A 426 3.52 -14.46 -15.11
C GLY A 426 3.74 -13.00 -15.49
N PHE A 427 3.82 -12.72 -16.80
CA PHE A 427 4.03 -11.37 -17.31
C PHE A 427 2.81 -10.46 -17.04
N SER A 428 3.10 -9.25 -16.58
CA SER A 428 2.14 -8.15 -16.43
C SER A 428 1.66 -7.61 -17.80
N ASN A 429 0.69 -6.69 -17.80
CA ASN A 429 0.36 -5.96 -19.03
C ASN A 429 1.52 -5.11 -19.55
N ASP A 430 2.34 -4.62 -18.63
CA ASP A 430 3.47 -3.75 -18.96
C ASP A 430 4.63 -4.54 -19.55
N ASP A 431 4.82 -5.80 -19.16
CA ASP A 431 5.83 -6.67 -19.76
C ASP A 431 5.55 -6.98 -21.23
N PHE A 432 4.29 -7.33 -21.54
CA PHE A 432 3.87 -7.54 -22.93
C PHE A 432 3.99 -6.25 -23.74
N SER A 433 3.65 -5.11 -23.15
CA SER A 433 3.76 -3.80 -23.80
C SER A 433 5.22 -3.40 -23.98
N SER A 434 6.10 -3.72 -23.03
CA SER A 434 7.52 -3.44 -23.09
C SER A 434 8.20 -4.29 -24.16
N PHE A 435 7.84 -5.57 -24.28
CA PHE A 435 8.31 -6.42 -25.37
C PHE A 435 8.00 -5.80 -26.74
N THR A 436 6.77 -5.34 -26.96
CA THR A 436 6.35 -4.76 -28.23
C THR A 436 6.92 -3.36 -28.46
N ASN A 437 6.88 -2.49 -27.47
CA ASN A 437 7.26 -1.07 -27.61
C ASN A 437 8.77 -0.90 -27.70
N LEU A 438 9.53 -1.68 -26.93
CA LEU A 438 11.00 -1.69 -26.99
C LEU A 438 11.54 -2.58 -28.12
N LYS A 439 10.65 -3.28 -28.85
CA LYS A 439 10.98 -4.19 -29.95
C LYS A 439 12.03 -5.25 -29.56
N LEU A 440 11.82 -5.89 -28.40
CA LEU A 440 12.73 -6.91 -27.90
C LEU A 440 12.75 -8.14 -28.80
N LYS A 441 13.90 -8.81 -28.87
CA LYS A 441 14.00 -10.16 -29.46
C LYS A 441 13.54 -11.23 -28.48
N TYR A 442 13.86 -11.01 -27.20
CA TYR A 442 13.64 -11.96 -26.12
C TYR A 442 13.42 -11.24 -24.79
N LEU A 443 12.41 -11.70 -24.04
CA LEU A 443 12.15 -11.25 -22.67
C LEU A 443 11.95 -12.44 -21.76
N ALA A 444 12.63 -12.44 -20.61
CA ALA A 444 12.36 -13.37 -19.53
C ALA A 444 12.01 -12.63 -18.23
N ALA A 445 11.13 -13.26 -17.45
CA ALA A 445 10.78 -12.90 -16.08
C ALA A 445 10.97 -14.12 -15.18
N ILE A 446 11.76 -13.99 -14.12
CA ILE A 446 12.04 -15.07 -13.16
C ILE A 446 11.50 -14.75 -11.77
N ASP A 447 10.78 -15.68 -11.16
CA ASP A 447 10.36 -15.65 -9.75
C ASP A 447 11.00 -16.83 -8.98
N GLU A 448 10.64 -17.06 -7.70
CA GLU A 448 11.24 -18.15 -6.89
C GLU A 448 10.89 -19.56 -7.37
N LYS A 449 9.85 -19.74 -8.19
CA LYS A 449 9.29 -21.02 -8.62
C LYS A 449 9.37 -21.24 -10.13
N TYR A 450 9.12 -20.21 -10.93
CA TYR A 450 8.98 -20.29 -12.38
C TYR A 450 9.84 -19.26 -13.11
N ILE A 451 10.07 -19.56 -14.39
CA ILE A 451 10.57 -18.61 -15.37
C ILE A 451 9.61 -18.56 -16.56
N HIS A 452 9.29 -17.34 -16.95
CA HIS A 452 8.40 -17.01 -18.05
C HIS A 452 9.22 -16.41 -19.18
N GLU A 453 8.96 -16.83 -20.41
CA GLU A 453 9.76 -16.42 -21.56
C GLU A 453 8.84 -16.00 -22.72
N LEU A 454 9.16 -14.87 -23.35
CA LEU A 454 8.50 -14.32 -24.53
C LEU A 454 9.51 -14.13 -25.66
N SER A 455 9.11 -14.51 -26.88
CA SER A 455 9.84 -14.22 -28.10
C SER A 455 8.92 -14.27 -29.32
N LYS A 456 9.35 -13.72 -30.45
CA LYS A 456 8.63 -13.87 -31.73
C LYS A 456 8.90 -15.24 -32.37
N ASP A 457 10.12 -15.75 -32.25
CA ASP A 457 10.61 -16.88 -33.05
C ASP A 457 11.69 -17.75 -32.37
N MET A 458 12.21 -17.39 -31.20
CA MET A 458 13.35 -18.10 -30.60
C MET A 458 13.05 -19.51 -30.05
N PHE A 459 11.78 -19.91 -29.94
CA PHE A 459 11.39 -21.23 -29.45
C PHE A 459 9.98 -21.56 -29.93
N GLU A 460 9.61 -22.84 -29.99
CA GLU A 460 8.25 -23.25 -30.34
C GLU A 460 7.27 -23.10 -29.16
N MET A 461 6.05 -22.68 -29.46
CA MET A 461 5.00 -22.49 -28.46
C MET A 461 4.12 -23.75 -28.38
N LYS A 462 4.17 -24.47 -27.25
CA LYS A 462 3.39 -25.69 -27.03
C LYS A 462 1.88 -25.40 -27.02
N ASN A 463 1.07 -26.21 -27.71
CA ASN A 463 -0.38 -26.03 -27.77
C ASN A 463 -1.11 -26.52 -26.50
N ILE A 464 -1.04 -25.72 -25.44
CA ILE A 464 -1.60 -26.05 -24.11
C ILE A 464 -3.14 -26.18 -24.15
N LEU A 465 -3.83 -25.53 -25.11
CA LEU A 465 -5.28 -25.62 -25.26
C LEU A 465 -5.75 -27.04 -25.62
N SER A 466 -4.95 -27.80 -26.36
CA SER A 466 -5.27 -29.19 -26.73
C SER A 466 -5.17 -30.18 -25.57
N GLU A 467 -4.30 -29.89 -24.59
CA GLU A 467 -4.12 -30.72 -23.38
C GLU A 467 -5.23 -30.47 -22.33
N LEU A 468 -5.91 -29.33 -22.39
CA LEU A 468 -6.97 -28.93 -21.46
C LEU A 468 -8.32 -29.61 -21.73
N ASN A 469 -8.64 -29.90 -23.00
CA ASN A 469 -9.86 -30.62 -23.39
C ASN A 469 -9.92 -32.06 -22.86
N LYS A 470 -8.82 -32.57 -22.27
CA LYS A 470 -8.74 -33.92 -21.70
C LYS A 470 -9.19 -34.00 -20.24
N SER A 471 -9.34 -32.88 -19.51
CA SER A 471 -9.78 -32.90 -18.11
C SER A 471 -10.35 -31.54 -17.65
N PRO A 472 -11.65 -31.27 -17.90
CA PRO A 472 -12.30 -29.99 -17.62
C PRO A 472 -12.52 -29.67 -16.13
N ASP A 473 -12.58 -30.69 -15.27
CA ASP A 473 -13.14 -30.56 -13.90
C ASP A 473 -12.16 -30.02 -12.83
N LYS A 474 -10.96 -29.59 -13.20
CA LYS A 474 -9.96 -29.03 -12.26
C LYS A 474 -9.28 -27.78 -12.83
N MET A 475 -10.05 -26.70 -13.00
CA MET A 475 -9.49 -25.37 -13.26
C MET A 475 -8.98 -24.76 -11.96
N THR A 476 -7.66 -24.69 -11.79
CA THR A 476 -7.01 -23.98 -10.67
C THR A 476 -6.60 -22.56 -11.11
N TYR A 477 -6.42 -21.65 -10.15
CA TYR A 477 -5.95 -20.28 -10.41
C TYR A 477 -4.64 -20.25 -11.20
N GLU A 478 -3.66 -21.07 -10.82
CA GLU A 478 -2.38 -21.21 -11.53
C GLU A 478 -2.58 -21.64 -13.01
N ARG A 479 -3.53 -22.54 -13.27
CA ARG A 479 -3.82 -23.04 -14.62
C ARG A 479 -4.52 -21.98 -15.47
N TRP A 480 -5.44 -21.23 -14.87
CA TRP A 480 -6.13 -20.11 -15.51
C TRP A 480 -5.15 -18.99 -15.91
N ILE A 481 -4.19 -18.64 -15.06
CA ILE A 481 -3.19 -17.60 -15.38
C ILE A 481 -2.36 -18.00 -16.59
N VAL A 482 -1.83 -19.22 -16.64
CA VAL A 482 -1.01 -19.69 -17.78
C VAL A 482 -1.79 -19.65 -19.09
N ILE A 483 -3.07 -20.03 -19.07
CA ILE A 483 -3.95 -19.97 -20.23
C ILE A 483 -4.11 -18.53 -20.71
N ASN A 484 -4.28 -17.57 -19.79
CA ASN A 484 -4.40 -16.17 -20.15
C ASN A 484 -3.09 -15.61 -20.74
N GLN A 485 -1.95 -15.97 -20.16
CA GLN A 485 -0.63 -15.59 -20.70
C GLN A 485 -0.44 -16.12 -22.13
N TYR A 486 -0.80 -17.39 -22.36
CA TYR A 486 -0.75 -18.02 -23.68
C TYR A 486 -1.68 -17.34 -24.70
N LYS A 487 -2.94 -17.10 -24.34
CA LYS A 487 -3.93 -16.43 -25.22
C LYS A 487 -3.44 -15.04 -25.60
N LYS A 488 -2.98 -14.27 -24.62
CA LYS A 488 -2.50 -12.90 -24.81
C LYS A 488 -1.23 -12.84 -25.66
N ALA A 489 -0.30 -13.79 -25.48
CA ALA A 489 0.87 -13.92 -26.35
C ALA A 489 0.43 -14.20 -27.79
N LYS A 490 -0.49 -15.16 -28.00
CA LYS A 490 -1.01 -15.52 -29.32
C LYS A 490 -1.72 -14.34 -30.00
N GLU A 491 -2.55 -13.58 -29.28
CA GLU A 491 -3.23 -12.37 -29.78
C GLU A 491 -2.22 -11.31 -30.25
N LYS A 492 -1.06 -11.23 -29.61
CA LYS A 492 0.03 -10.30 -29.97
C LYS A 492 1.02 -10.89 -30.98
N GLY A 493 0.77 -12.09 -31.51
CA GLY A 493 1.68 -12.76 -32.45
C GLY A 493 3.00 -13.20 -31.81
N LEU A 494 3.02 -13.43 -30.50
CA LEU A 494 4.19 -13.84 -29.71
C LEU A 494 4.10 -15.30 -29.30
N ARG A 495 5.27 -15.87 -29.02
CA ARG A 495 5.45 -17.21 -28.45
C ARG A 495 5.73 -17.06 -26.96
N TYR A 496 5.01 -17.83 -26.15
CA TYR A 496 5.15 -17.85 -24.70
C TYR A 496 5.45 -19.26 -24.19
N LYS A 497 6.39 -19.38 -23.25
CA LYS A 497 6.61 -20.61 -22.49
C LYS A 497 6.85 -20.30 -21.02
N ARG A 498 6.48 -21.27 -20.16
CA ARG A 498 6.74 -21.27 -18.72
C ARG A 498 7.44 -22.56 -18.34
N ASN A 499 8.54 -22.46 -17.61
CA ASN A 499 9.27 -23.59 -17.05
C ASN A 499 9.41 -23.42 -15.52
N GLU A 500 9.52 -24.53 -14.79
CA GLU A 500 10.10 -24.47 -13.44
C GLU A 500 11.59 -24.14 -13.56
N ILE A 501 12.15 -23.35 -12.65
CA ILE A 501 13.54 -22.85 -12.74
C ILE A 501 14.55 -23.98 -12.93
N ASN A 502 14.33 -25.12 -12.27
CA ASN A 502 15.23 -26.28 -12.32
C ASN A 502 14.99 -27.20 -13.53
N LYS A 503 14.04 -26.86 -14.41
CA LYS A 503 13.63 -27.67 -15.58
C LYS A 503 13.70 -26.89 -16.90
N ARG A 504 14.34 -25.71 -16.91
CA ARG A 504 14.43 -24.80 -18.07
C ARG A 504 15.38 -25.30 -19.16
#